data_AF-A0A318RF72-F1
#
_entry.id   AF-A0A318RF72-F1
#
_cell.length_a   1.000
_cell.length_b   1.000
_cell.length_c   1.000
_cell.angle_alpha   90.00
_cell.angle_beta   90.00
_cell.angle_gamma   90.00
#
_symmetry.space_group_name_H-M   'P 1'
#
loop_
_entity.id
_entity.type
_entity.pdbx_description
1 polymer ?
#
loop_
_entity_poly.entity_id
_entity_poly.type
_entity_poly.pdbx_seq_one_letter_code
_entity_poly.pdbx_strand_id
1 'polypeptide(L)' 'MIVAESPSRVVWSSLWARRPDALVQFDLLTGRGGTDLRWTLLVEEPLPDESLTGHIRKRIGTLINANLRYTYGQ' A
#
# COMPACT_ATOMS: atom_id res chain seq x y z
N MET A 1 4.26 12.64 -2.75
CA MET A 1 5.72 12.40 -2.86
C MET A 1 5.95 10.90 -2.89
N ILE A 2 6.80 10.41 -3.79
CA ILE A 2 7.20 9.01 -3.87
C ILE A 2 8.69 8.96 -3.57
N VAL A 3 9.10 8.07 -2.67
CA VAL A 3 10.51 7.79 -2.38
C VAL A 3 10.78 6.32 -2.73
N ALA A 4 11.84 6.05 -3.47
CA ALA A 4 12.21 4.70 -3.90
C ALA A 4 13.70 4.43 -3.64
N GLU A 5 14.00 3.30 -3.02
CA GLU A 5 15.37 2.78 -2.86
C GLU A 5 15.49 1.50 -3.70
N SER A 6 16.56 1.38 -4.51
CA SER A 6 16.77 0.27 -5.44
C SER A 6 16.63 -1.12 -4.79
N PRO A 7 16.07 -2.13 -5.49
CA PRO A 7 14.71 -2.22 -5.96
C PRO A 7 13.77 -2.82 -4.88
N SER A 8 14.12 -2.73 -3.60
CA SER A 8 13.41 -3.47 -2.54
C SER A 8 12.30 -2.68 -1.86
N ARG A 9 12.24 -1.34 -2.02
CA ARG A 9 11.34 -0.51 -1.21
C ARG A 9 10.82 0.72 -1.94
N VAL A 10 9.51 0.95 -1.84
CA VAL A 10 8.84 2.16 -2.32
C VAL A 10 7.92 2.69 -1.22
N VAL A 11 7.94 4.00 -0.98
CA VAL A 11 7.03 4.65 -0.03
C VAL A 11 6.18 5.67 -0.77
N TRP A 12 4.86 5.53 -0.64
CA TRP A 12 3.90 6.53 -1.08
C TRP A 12 3.48 7.40 0.11
N SER A 13 3.50 8.71 -0.12
CA SER A 13 2.85 9.67 0.77
C SER A 13 1.34 9.42 0.86
N SER A 14 0.70 10.04 1.85
CA SER A 14 -0.72 9.87 2.09
C SER A 14 -1.58 10.09 0.85
N LEU A 15 -2.55 9.19 0.69
CA LEU A 15 -3.61 9.25 -0.31
C LEU A 15 -4.92 9.80 0.27
N TRP A 16 -4.94 10.18 1.56
CA TRP A 16 -6.14 10.58 2.28
C TRP A 16 -5.98 11.94 2.95
N ALA A 17 -6.85 12.88 2.58
CA ALA A 17 -6.89 14.21 3.19
C ALA A 17 -7.10 14.18 4.72
N ARG A 18 -7.87 13.19 5.23
CA ARG A 18 -8.14 13.04 6.67
C ARG A 18 -6.97 12.47 7.48
N ARG A 19 -5.98 11.87 6.82
CA ARG A 19 -4.78 11.27 7.45
C ARG A 19 -3.56 11.65 6.61
N PRO A 20 -3.16 12.93 6.59
CA PRO A 20 -2.02 13.38 5.78
C PRO A 20 -0.71 12.73 6.22
N ASP A 21 -0.67 12.22 7.45
CA ASP A 21 0.42 11.46 8.07
C ASP A 21 0.55 10.01 7.53
N ALA A 22 -0.51 9.45 6.95
CA ALA A 22 -0.49 8.05 6.54
C ALA A 22 0.52 7.81 5.41
N LEU A 23 1.36 6.78 5.56
CA LEU A 23 2.29 6.34 4.53
C LEU A 23 1.96 4.91 4.11
N VAL A 24 2.12 4.62 2.83
CA VAL A 24 2.04 3.26 2.30
C VAL A 24 3.43 2.84 1.89
N GLN A 25 4.00 1.92 2.66
CA GLN A 25 5.28 1.30 2.34
C GLN A 25 5.03 0.01 1.56
N PHE A 26 5.79 -0.16 0.50
CA PHE A 26 5.86 -1.38 -0.30
C PHE A 26 7.26 -1.97 -0.17
N ASP A 27 7.31 -3.25 0.16
CA ASP A 27 8.54 -4.03 0.20
C ASP A 27 8.45 -5.14 -0.85
N LEU A 28 9.45 -5.18 -1.73
CA LEU A 28 9.61 -6.20 -2.77
C LEU A 28 10.57 -7.26 -2.24
N LEU A 29 10.03 -8.44 -1.96
CA LEU A 29 10.78 -9.58 -1.42
C LEU A 29 10.98 -10.63 -2.52
N THR A 30 12.11 -11.32 -2.50
CA THR A 30 12.31 -12.50 -3.36
C THR A 30 11.44 -13.66 -2.87
N GLY A 31 10.51 -14.11 -3.70
CA GLY A 31 9.63 -15.26 -3.46
C GLY A 31 10.09 -16.52 -4.19
N ARG A 32 9.39 -17.65 -4.00
CA ARG A 32 9.69 -18.96 -4.65
C ARG A 32 9.30 -18.98 -6.14
N GLY A 33 9.92 -18.14 -6.95
CA GLY A 33 9.68 -18.06 -8.40
C GLY A 33 9.15 -16.71 -8.89
N GLY A 34 9.25 -15.66 -8.07
CA GLY A 34 8.78 -14.33 -8.42
C GLY A 34 9.08 -13.31 -7.32
N THR A 35 8.37 -12.18 -7.35
CA THR A 35 8.49 -11.13 -6.35
C THR A 35 7.25 -11.12 -5.47
N ASP A 36 7.44 -11.30 -4.16
CA ASP A 36 6.39 -11.12 -3.18
C ASP A 36 6.28 -9.64 -2.84
N LEU A 37 5.13 -9.03 -3.13
CA LEU A 37 4.83 -7.66 -2.75
C LEU A 37 4.17 -7.63 -1.38
N ARG A 38 4.85 -7.07 -0.39
CA ARG A 38 4.24 -6.70 0.90
C ARG A 38 3.92 -5.22 0.89
N TRP A 39 2.76 -4.85 1.42
CA TRP A 39 2.46 -3.46 1.72
C TRP A 39 2.14 -3.30 3.20
N THR A 40 2.51 -2.16 3.77
CA THR A 40 2.25 -1.79 5.16
C THR A 40 1.76 -0.36 5.22
N LEU A 41 0.68 -0.15 5.95
CA LEU A 41 0.15 1.18 6.24
C LEU A 41 0.79 1.66 7.55
N LEU A 42 1.57 2.74 7.49
CA LEU A 42 2.16 3.40 8.64
C LEU A 42 1.36 4.67 8.93
N VAL A 43 0.97 4.85 10.18
CA VAL A 43 0.04 5.90 10.60
C VAL A 43 0.45 6.35 11.99
N GLU A 44 0.50 7.67 12.22
CA GLU A 44 0.82 8.19 13.55
C GLU A 44 -0.33 7.97 14.52
N GLU A 45 -0.05 8.00 15.82
CA GLU A 45 -1.11 7.98 16.81
C GLU A 45 -1.95 9.28 16.75
N PRO A 46 -3.27 9.19 16.96
CA PRO A 46 -4.03 8.00 17.33
C PRO A 46 -4.30 7.09 16.12
N LEU A 47 -4.39 5.78 16.39
CA LEU A 47 -4.76 4.81 15.38
C LEU A 47 -6.16 5.14 14.80
N PRO A 48 -6.36 4.97 13.49
CA PRO A 48 -7.65 5.18 12.87
C PRO A 48 -8.68 4.19 13.44
N ASP A 49 -9.94 4.64 13.51
CA ASP A 49 -11.05 3.76 13.86
C ASP A 49 -11.19 2.61 12.84
N GLU A 50 -11.97 1.59 13.20
CA GLU A 50 -12.14 0.39 12.37
C GLU A 50 -12.77 0.71 11.01
N SER A 51 -13.67 1.70 10.95
CA SER A 51 -14.33 2.14 9.72
C SER A 51 -13.34 2.73 8.73
N LEU A 52 -12.50 3.66 9.19
CA LEU A 52 -11.45 4.28 8.41
C LEU A 52 -10.37 3.27 8.01
N THR A 53 -10.01 2.36 8.92
CA THR A 53 -9.09 1.24 8.63
C THR A 53 -9.62 0.35 7.50
N GLY A 54 -10.90 -0.02 7.56
CA GLY A 54 -11.57 -0.78 6.51
C GLY A 54 -11.61 -0.04 5.18
N HIS A 55 -11.90 1.26 5.20
CA HIS A 55 -11.88 2.10 4.00
C HIS A 55 -10.49 2.14 3.35
N ILE A 56 -9.44 2.35 4.14
CA ILE A 56 -8.05 2.37 3.68
C ILE A 56 -7.66 1.03 3.07
N ARG A 57 -7.93 -0.08 3.78
CA ARG A 57 -7.64 -1.44 3.31
C ARG A 57 -8.32 -1.73 1.96
N LYS A 58 -9.60 -1.37 1.82
CA LYS A 58 -10.34 -1.54 0.56
C LYS A 58 -9.71 -0.72 -0.57
N ARG A 59 -9.40 0.55 -0.33
CA ARG A 59 -8.83 1.44 -1.35
C ARG A 59 -7.44 0.99 -1.81
N ILE A 60 -6.56 0.61 -0.89
CA ILE A 60 -5.23 0.08 -1.22
C ILE A 60 -5.33 -1.27 -1.93
N GLY A 61 -6.20 -2.17 -1.46
CA GLY A 61 -6.48 -3.43 -2.13
C GLY A 61 -6.99 -3.23 -3.57
N THR A 62 -7.75 -2.17 -3.84
CA THR A 62 -8.12 -1.78 -5.20
C THR A 62 -6.92 -1.22 -5.97
N LEU A 63 -6.17 -0.25 -5.45
CA LEU A 63 -5.06 0.37 -6.19
C LEU A 63 -3.96 -0.62 -6.58
N ILE A 64 -3.62 -1.55 -5.69
CA ILE A 64 -2.59 -2.56 -5.94
C ILE A 64 -3.10 -3.61 -6.92
N ASN A 65 -4.29 -4.17 -6.65
CA ASN A 65 -4.75 -5.35 -7.37
C ASN A 65 -5.67 -5.05 -8.55
N ALA A 66 -6.19 -3.83 -8.74
CA ALA A 66 -7.07 -3.54 -9.88
C ALA A 66 -6.34 -3.69 -11.21
N ASN A 67 -5.09 -3.18 -11.29
CA ASN A 67 -4.27 -3.40 -12.48
C ASN A 67 -3.89 -4.87 -12.65
N LEU A 68 -3.56 -5.59 -11.56
CA LEU A 68 -3.29 -7.03 -11.64
C LEU A 68 -4.53 -7.82 -12.11
N ARG A 69 -5.71 -7.53 -11.56
CA ARG A 69 -6.98 -8.16 -11.98
C ARG A 69 -7.27 -7.90 -13.45
N TYR A 70 -7.08 -6.66 -13.92
CA TYR A 70 -7.18 -6.34 -15.34
C TYR A 70 -6.18 -7.15 -16.19
N THR A 71 -4.92 -7.29 -15.75
CA THR A 71 -3.90 -8.10 -16.43
C THR A 71 -4.21 -9.61 -16.40
N TYR A 72 -4.91 -10.09 -15.37
CA TYR A 72 -5.32 -11.50 -15.22
C TYR A 72 -6.77 -11.79 -15.67
N GLY A 73 -7.47 -10.82 -16.25
CA GLY A 73 -8.83 -10.99 -16.79
C GLY A 73 -9.95 -11.11 -15.75
N GLN A 74 -9.76 -10.58 -14.54
CA GLN A 74 -10.78 -10.47 -13.48
C GLN A 74 -11.42 -9.09 -13.41
#